data_AF-V5H2V3-F1
#
_entry.id   AF-V5H2V3-F1
#
_cell.length_a   1.000
_cell.length_b   1.000
_cell.length_c   1.000
_cell.angle_alpha   90.00
_cell.angle_beta   90.00
_cell.angle_gamma   90.00
#
_symmetry.space_group_name_H-M   'P 1'
#
loop_
_entity.id
_entity.type
_entity.pdbx_description
1 polymer ?
#
loop_
_entity_poly.entity_id
_entity_poly.type
_entity_poly.pdbx_seq_one_letter_code
_entity_poly.pdbx_strand_id
1 'polypeptide(L)'
;MNSIKKMIADGKLVEVHPGAEADLPKLNDILKSYENYIPELIFNGYKIELNGSIQFTYDHPDTYSDEEELLAKELLQTAINDLKKMKEKV
;
A
#
# COMPACT_ATOMS: atom_id res chain seq x y z
N MET A 1 21.66 5.55 11.93
CA MET A 1 21.42 6.77 11.12
C MET A 1 20.15 6.53 10.30
N ASN A 2 18.98 6.94 10.80
CA ASN A 2 17.72 6.80 10.05
C ASN A 2 17.48 8.10 9.26
N SER A 3 17.73 8.03 7.96
CA SER A 3 17.56 9.17 7.06
C SER A 3 16.08 9.38 6.72
N ILE A 4 15.44 10.34 7.38
CA ILE A 4 14.10 10.83 6.99
C ILE A 4 14.29 11.76 5.79
N LYS A 5 13.87 11.30 4.60
CA LYS A 5 13.87 12.12 3.38
C LYS A 5 12.66 13.05 3.42
N LYS A 6 12.90 14.34 3.67
CA LYS A 6 11.86 15.38 3.62
C LYS A 6 11.59 15.74 2.16
N MET A 7 10.46 15.33 1.61
CA MET A 7 9.99 15.76 0.28
C MET A 7 8.85 16.77 0.47
N ILE A 8 8.95 17.93 -0.20
CA ILE A 8 7.94 18.99 -0.16
C ILE A 8 6.99 18.75 -1.32
N ALA A 9 5.74 18.39 -1.02
CA ALA A 9 4.63 18.45 -1.96
C ALA A 9 3.66 19.54 -1.47
N ASP A 10 3.40 20.54 -2.32
CA ASP A 10 2.33 21.52 -2.15
C ASP A 10 2.37 22.39 -0.87
N GLY A 11 3.55 22.88 -0.48
CA GLY A 11 3.69 23.89 0.59
C GLY A 11 3.37 23.41 2.02
N LYS A 12 2.97 22.15 2.21
CA LYS A 12 2.88 21.50 3.52
C LYS A 12 4.05 20.54 3.68
N LEU A 13 4.77 20.66 4.79
CA LEU A 13 5.74 19.66 5.23
C LEU A 13 4.95 18.37 5.52
N VAL A 14 4.83 17.50 4.52
CA VAL A 14 4.28 16.16 4.73
C VAL A 14 5.43 15.34 5.31
N GLU A 15 5.30 14.93 6.58
CA GLU A 15 6.20 13.96 7.18
C GLU A 15 5.99 12.63 6.45
N VAL A 16 6.80 12.38 5.42
CA VAL A 16 6.86 11.09 4.76
C VAL A 16 7.46 10.13 5.78
N HIS A 17 6.59 9.38 6.46
CA HIS A 17 7.03 8.28 7.30
C HIS A 17 7.81 7.31 6.39
N PRO A 18 9.11 7.08 6.62
CA PRO A 18 9.91 6.13 5.83
C PRO A 18 9.39 4.68 5.93
N GLY A 19 8.36 4.45 6.75
CA GLY A 19 7.62 3.19 6.79
C GLY A 19 6.90 2.89 5.48
N ALA A 20 6.11 3.82 4.92
CA ALA A 20 5.18 3.52 3.83
C ALA A 20 5.89 3.02 2.54
N GLU A 21 7.03 3.63 2.21
CA GLU A 21 7.88 3.18 1.09
C GLU A 21 8.51 1.81 1.35
N ALA A 22 8.99 1.59 2.58
CA ALA A 22 9.55 0.30 3.00
C ALA A 22 8.47 -0.78 3.14
N ASP A 23 7.20 -0.40 3.24
CA ASP A 23 6.05 -1.29 3.35
C ASP A 23 5.57 -1.78 1.99
N LEU A 24 5.74 -1.01 0.91
CA LEU A 24 5.36 -1.43 -0.45
C LEU A 24 5.85 -2.84 -0.83
N PRO A 25 7.16 -3.19 -0.72
CA PRO A 25 7.62 -4.53 -1.05
C PRO A 25 7.00 -5.60 -0.14
N LYS A 26 6.76 -5.29 1.14
CA LYS A 26 6.10 -6.22 2.08
C LYS A 26 4.62 -6.42 1.74
N LEU A 27 3.90 -5.36 1.38
CA LEU A 27 2.50 -5.43 0.96
C LEU A 27 2.37 -6.28 -0.29
N ASN A 28 3.29 -6.13 -1.25
CA ASN A 28 3.35 -6.95 -2.44
C ASN A 28 3.67 -8.42 -2.14
N ASP A 29 4.53 -8.68 -1.16
CA ASP A 29 4.82 -10.04 -0.68
C ASP A 29 3.61 -10.69 -0.02
N ILE A 30 2.92 -9.96 0.87
CA ILE A 30 1.67 -10.38 1.52
C ILE A 30 0.59 -10.66 0.46
N LEU A 31 0.41 -9.76 -0.51
CA LEU A 31 -0.54 -9.95 -1.61
C LEU A 31 -0.29 -11.25 -2.35
N LYS A 32 0.98 -11.51 -2.74
CA LYS A 32 1.39 -12.72 -3.45
C LYS A 32 1.23 -14.00 -2.63
N SER A 33 1.17 -13.88 -1.30
CA SER A 33 0.95 -15.03 -0.42
C SER A 33 -0.52 -15.45 -0.33
N TYR A 34 -1.47 -14.66 -0.83
CA TYR A 34 -2.88 -15.05 -0.84
C TYR A 34 -3.17 -16.07 -1.93
N GLU A 35 -3.94 -17.12 -1.61
CA GLU A 35 -4.34 -18.16 -2.56
C GLU A 35 -5.14 -17.59 -3.74
N ASN A 36 -5.93 -16.54 -3.49
CA ASN A 36 -6.70 -15.82 -4.50
C ASN A 36 -5.94 -14.64 -5.11
N TYR A 37 -4.60 -14.60 -5.00
CA TYR A 37 -3.81 -13.52 -5.56
C TYR A 37 -4.06 -13.39 -7.06
N ILE A 38 -4.45 -12.18 -7.48
CA ILE A 38 -4.64 -11.88 -8.89
C ILE A 38 -3.29 -11.52 -9.50
N PRO A 39 -2.82 -12.23 -10.54
CA PRO A 39 -1.60 -11.88 -11.24
C PRO A 39 -1.68 -10.43 -11.73
N GLU A 40 -0.55 -9.72 -11.71
CA GLU A 40 -0.45 -8.30 -12.11
C GLU A 40 -1.04 -7.30 -11.10
N LEU A 41 -1.79 -7.73 -10.07
CA LEU A 41 -2.16 -6.87 -8.96
C LEU A 41 -0.93 -6.53 -8.12
N ILE A 42 -0.51 -5.26 -8.16
CA ILE A 42 0.70 -4.82 -7.45
C ILE A 42 0.52 -3.40 -6.89
N PHE A 43 0.92 -3.19 -5.64
CA PHE A 43 1.10 -1.85 -5.10
C PHE A 43 2.29 -1.18 -5.78
N ASN A 44 2.01 -0.10 -6.50
CA ASN A 44 3.00 0.68 -7.26
C ASN A 44 3.33 2.02 -6.60
N GLY A 45 2.58 2.42 -5.56
CA GLY A 45 2.84 3.68 -4.90
C GLY A 45 2.03 3.89 -3.64
N TYR A 46 2.26 5.02 -3.01
CA TYR A 46 1.51 5.48 -1.84
C TYR A 46 1.40 7.00 -1.88
N LYS A 47 0.35 7.51 -1.24
CA LYS A 47 0.10 8.92 -1.00
C LYS A 47 -0.25 9.10 0.46
N ILE A 48 0.30 10.13 1.08
CA ILE A 48 -0.08 10.51 2.44
C ILE A 48 -1.12 11.60 2.34
N GLU A 49 -2.29 11.34 2.90
CA GLU A 49 -3.38 12.30 2.99
C GLU A 49 -3.09 13.37 4.06
N LEU A 50 -3.76 14.52 3.94
CA LEU A 50 -3.59 15.65 4.86
C LEU A 50 -3.93 15.32 6.33
N ASN A 51 -4.72 14.26 6.55
CA ASN A 51 -5.08 13.75 7.87
C ASN A 51 -4.02 12.78 8.46
N GLY A 52 -2.91 12.54 7.75
CA GLY A 52 -1.86 11.60 8.13
C GLY A 52 -2.11 10.14 7.74
N SER A 53 -3.21 9.85 7.05
CA SER A 53 -3.52 8.50 6.55
C SER A 53 -2.66 8.17 5.32
N ILE A 54 -2.23 6.92 5.23
CA ILE A 54 -1.50 6.41 4.06
C ILE A 54 -2.50 5.74 3.13
N GLN A 55 -2.64 6.27 1.92
CA GLN A 55 -3.41 5.69 0.84
C GLN A 55 -2.46 5.01 -0.14
N PHE A 56 -2.57 3.69 -0.28
CA PHE A 56 -1.77 2.94 -1.25
C PHE A 56 -2.42 2.97 -2.63
N THR A 57 -1.59 3.13 -3.66
CA THR A 57 -2.01 3.06 -5.07
C THR A 57 -1.51 1.75 -5.67
N TYR A 58 -2.33 1.13 -6.49
CA TYR A 58 -2.05 -0.15 -7.12
C TYR A 58 -2.29 -0.06 -8.62
N ASP A 59 -1.58 -0.92 -9.34
CA ASP A 59 -1.79 -1.17 -10.77
C ASP A 59 -2.63 -2.45 -10.92
N HIS A 60 -3.50 -2.46 -11.92
CA HIS A 60 -4.24 -3.63 -12.33
C HIS A 60 -4.53 -3.55 -13.84
N PRO A 61 -4.65 -4.69 -14.54
CA PRO A 61 -5.03 -4.68 -15.94
C PRO A 61 -6.47 -4.20 -16.10
N ASP A 62 -6.70 -3.46 -17.20
CA ASP A 62 -8.01 -2.91 -17.60
C ASP A 62 -9.03 -4.01 -17.96
N THR A 63 -8.57 -5.27 -18.04
CA THR A 63 -9.37 -6.44 -18.39
C THR A 63 -10.08 -7.09 -17.21
N TYR A 64 -9.98 -6.55 -16.00
CA TYR A 64 -10.66 -7.10 -14.83
C TYR A 64 -12.18 -7.06 -15.00
N SER A 65 -12.81 -8.20 -14.72
CA SER A 65 -14.26 -8.25 -14.53
C SER A 65 -14.65 -7.58 -13.21
N ASP A 66 -15.91 -7.16 -13.05
CA ASP A 66 -16.40 -6.55 -11.80
C ASP A 66 -16.10 -7.41 -10.55
N GLU A 67 -16.15 -8.74 -10.70
CA GLU A 67 -15.82 -9.71 -9.64
C GLU A 67 -14.33 -9.68 -9.28
N GLU A 68 -13.44 -9.56 -10.27
CA GLU A 68 -11.99 -9.47 -10.06
C GLU A 68 -11.59 -8.11 -9.47
N GLU A 69 -12.27 -7.03 -9.87
CA GLU A 69 -12.06 -5.72 -9.28
C GLU A 69 -12.47 -5.69 -7.79
N LEU A 70 -13.59 -6.33 -7.45
CA LEU A 70 -14.03 -6.48 -6.07
C LEU A 70 -13.02 -7.29 -5.26
N LEU A 71 -12.64 -8.46 -5.77
CA LEU A 71 -11.64 -9.32 -5.13
C LEU A 71 -10.30 -8.59 -4.96
N ALA A 72 -9.84 -7.85 -5.97
CA ALA A 72 -8.63 -7.04 -5.89
C ALA A 72 -8.71 -6.04 -4.74
N LYS A 73 -9.81 -5.28 -4.64
CA LYS A 73 -10.02 -4.32 -3.53
C LYS A 73 -10.00 -5.01 -2.17
N GLU A 74 -10.63 -6.18 -2.04
CA GLU A 74 -10.62 -6.95 -0.79
C GLU A 74 -9.20 -7.43 -0.44
N LEU A 75 -8.45 -7.97 -1.41
CA LEU A 75 -7.07 -8.43 -1.19
C LEU A 75 -6.14 -7.29 -0.77
N LEU A 76 -6.26 -6.13 -1.45
CA LEU A 76 -5.48 -4.93 -1.13
C LEU A 76 -5.77 -4.43 0.29
N GLN A 77 -7.05 -4.31 0.66
CA GLN A 77 -7.42 -3.91 2.02
C GLN A 77 -6.96 -4.93 3.06
N THR A 78 -7.07 -6.22 2.76
CA THR A 78 -6.62 -7.29 3.65
C THR A 78 -5.10 -7.22 3.86
N ALA A 79 -4.31 -7.04 2.80
CA ALA A 79 -2.86 -6.86 2.87
C ALA A 79 -2.46 -5.66 3.75
N ILE A 80 -3.13 -4.52 3.56
CA ILE A 80 -2.88 -3.30 4.36
C ILE A 80 -3.20 -3.54 5.83
N ASN A 81 -4.32 -4.20 6.12
CA ASN A 81 -4.73 -4.50 7.49
C ASN A 81 -3.78 -5.50 8.17
N ASP A 82 -3.32 -6.52 7.44
CA ASP A 82 -2.38 -7.50 7.96
C ASP A 82 -1.03 -6.85 8.31
N LEU A 83 -0.49 -6.02 7.41
CA LEU A 83 0.70 -5.23 7.69
C LEU A 83 0.51 -4.32 8.92
N LYS A 84 -0.65 -3.66 9.05
CA LYS A 84 -0.94 -2.80 10.21
C LYS A 84 -0.96 -3.61 11.51
N LYS A 85 -1.60 -4.77 11.52
CA LYS A 85 -1.61 -5.70 12.67
C LYS A 85 -0.21 -6.18 13.04
N MET A 86 0.65 -6.43 12.04
CA MET A 86 2.06 -6.79 12.30
C MET A 86 2.82 -5.66 13.00
N LYS A 87 2.50 -4.40 12.70
CA LYS A 87 3.13 -3.21 13.31
C LYS A 87 2.60 -2.86 14.69
N GLU A 88 1.32 -3.10 14.97
CA GLU A 88 0.73 -2.87 16.30
C GLU A 88 1.16 -3.92 17.35
N LYS A 89 1.75 -5.04 16.92
CA LYS A 89 2.27 -6.09 17.83
C LYS A 89 3.72 -5.86 18.30
N VAL A 90 4.37 -4.76 17.91
CA VAL A 90 5.75 -4.40 18.29
C VAL A 90 5.72 -3.23 19.26
#